data_AF-A0A8X7PHL2-F1
#
_entry.id   AF-A0A8X7PHL2-F1
#
_cell.length_a   1.000
_cell.length_b   1.000
_cell.length_c   1.000
_cell.angle_alpha   90.00
_cell.angle_beta   90.00
_cell.angle_gamma   90.00
#
_symmetry.space_group_name_H-M   'P 1'
#
loop_
_entity.id
_entity.type
_entity.pdbx_description
1 polymer ?
#
loop_
_entity_poly.entity_id
_entity_poly.type
_entity_poly.pdbx_seq_one_letter_code
_entity_poly.pdbx_strand_id
1 'polypeptide(L)'
;MGRINENNTVADNATLFGIHRPPFEIAVKKGIASNMASYSSLNGVKMHANRAMITDYLKNTLKFQGFVISDWLGIDKITTPPRANYTYSIEASINAGIDMTLN
;
A
#
# COMPACT_ATOMS: atom_id res chain seq x y z
N MET A 1 14.62 -17.27 -3.39
CA MET A 1 14.30 -16.37 -4.51
C MET A 1 13.13 -15.50 -4.09
N GLY A 2 13.24 -14.15 -4.03
CA GLY A 2 12.08 -13.34 -3.60
C GLY A 2 12.27 -11.87 -3.19
N ARG A 3 13.43 -11.24 -3.40
CA ARG A 3 13.72 -9.88 -2.87
C ARG A 3 13.43 -8.71 -3.82
N ILE A 4 12.89 -8.97 -5.02
CA ILE A 4 12.72 -7.91 -6.03
C ILE A 4 11.50 -7.01 -5.69
N ASN A 5 10.47 -7.56 -5.05
CA ASN A 5 9.19 -6.89 -4.81
C ASN A 5 9.12 -6.07 -3.49
N GLU A 6 10.18 -6.12 -2.67
CA GLU A 6 10.23 -5.49 -1.34
C GLU A 6 11.10 -4.22 -1.32
N ASN A 7 11.66 -3.86 -2.48
CA ASN A 7 12.63 -2.79 -2.61
C ASN A 7 11.98 -1.41 -2.43
N ASN A 8 12.84 -0.41 -2.22
CA ASN A 8 12.43 0.98 -2.16
C ASN A 8 12.33 1.56 -3.57
N THR A 9 11.10 1.85 -3.98
CA THR A 9 10.84 2.64 -5.18
C THR A 9 11.14 4.10 -4.86
N VAL A 10 12.28 4.58 -5.34
CA VAL A 10 12.64 6.00 -5.29
C VAL A 10 12.07 6.64 -6.55
N ALA A 11 11.00 7.41 -6.37
CA ALA A 11 10.33 8.10 -7.46
C ALA A 11 10.00 9.53 -7.04
N ASP A 12 10.26 10.48 -7.94
CA ASP A 12 9.70 11.82 -7.81
C ASP A 12 8.19 11.80 -8.10
N ASN A 13 7.50 12.85 -7.70
CA ASN A 13 6.07 12.96 -7.94
C ASN A 13 5.78 12.82 -9.45
N ALA A 14 6.55 13.47 -10.33
CA ALA A 14 6.32 13.39 -11.77
C ALA A 14 6.32 11.95 -12.31
N THR A 15 7.25 11.10 -11.87
CA THR A 15 7.32 9.69 -12.26
C THR A 15 6.18 8.87 -11.63
N LEU A 16 5.86 9.12 -10.35
CA LEU A 16 4.76 8.44 -9.67
C LEU A 16 3.41 8.73 -10.33
N PHE A 17 3.16 10.01 -10.65
CA PHE A 17 1.96 10.49 -11.33
C PHE A 17 1.91 10.11 -12.81
N GLY A 18 3.05 10.07 -13.50
CA GLY A 18 3.12 9.78 -14.93
C GLY A 18 3.05 8.29 -15.27
N ILE A 19 3.66 7.41 -14.47
CA ILE A 19 3.84 6.00 -14.82
C ILE A 19 2.97 5.08 -13.96
N HIS A 20 2.99 5.28 -12.64
CA HIS A 20 2.41 4.30 -11.71
C HIS A 20 0.95 4.55 -11.36
N ARG A 21 0.48 5.81 -11.36
CA ARG A 21 -0.90 6.17 -11.01
C ARG A 21 -1.96 5.94 -12.11
N PRO A 22 -1.71 6.17 -13.41
CA PRO A 22 -2.77 6.12 -14.42
C PRO A 22 -3.54 4.78 -14.51
N PRO A 23 -2.88 3.60 -14.41
CA PRO A 23 -3.60 2.32 -14.41
C PRO A 23 -4.57 2.18 -13.22
N PHE A 24 -4.19 2.65 -12.04
CA PHE A 24 -5.04 2.59 -10.84
C PHE A 24 -6.25 3.52 -10.98
N GLU A 25 -6.09 4.71 -11.53
CA GLU A 25 -7.21 5.63 -11.77
C GLU A 25 -8.24 5.03 -12.72
N ILE A 26 -7.78 4.39 -13.80
CA ILE A 26 -8.66 3.71 -14.76
C ILE A 26 -9.38 2.55 -14.07
N ALA A 27 -8.68 1.76 -13.26
CA ALA A 27 -9.27 0.64 -12.54
C ALA A 27 -10.35 1.10 -11.55
N VAL A 28 -10.07 2.15 -10.75
CA VAL A 28 -11.06 2.72 -9.82
C VAL A 28 -12.26 3.29 -10.58
N LYS A 29 -12.06 4.00 -11.69
CA LYS A 29 -13.16 4.48 -12.55
C LYS A 29 -14.00 3.35 -13.14
N LYS A 30 -13.40 2.17 -13.36
CA LYS A 30 -14.10 0.95 -13.80
C LYS A 30 -14.81 0.20 -12.66
N GLY A 31 -14.71 0.68 -11.42
CA GLY A 31 -15.43 0.12 -10.28
C GLY A 31 -14.83 -1.19 -9.76
N ILE A 32 -13.50 -1.31 -9.70
CA ILE A 32 -12.86 -2.46 -9.04
C ILE A 32 -13.35 -2.60 -7.58
N ALA A 33 -13.51 -3.85 -7.14
CA ALA A 33 -14.01 -4.15 -5.79
C ALA A 33 -12.92 -4.16 -4.71
N SER A 34 -11.67 -4.43 -5.09
CA SER A 34 -10.56 -4.53 -4.15
C SER A 34 -9.25 -4.00 -4.72
N ASN A 35 -8.37 -3.56 -3.82
CA ASN A 35 -7.01 -3.12 -4.14
C ASN A 35 -6.02 -3.77 -3.16
N MET A 36 -4.94 -4.37 -3.67
CA MET A 36 -3.92 -5.00 -2.83
C MET A 36 -2.74 -4.07 -2.61
N ALA A 37 -2.38 -3.84 -1.35
CA ALA A 37 -1.21 -3.04 -0.99
C ALA A 37 0.10 -3.81 -1.26
N SER A 38 1.02 -3.20 -2.00
CA SER A 38 2.32 -3.78 -2.37
C SER A 38 3.28 -3.89 -1.17
N TYR A 39 4.18 -4.89 -1.15
CA TYR A 39 5.27 -4.98 -0.16
C TYR A 39 6.33 -3.87 -0.25
N SER A 40 6.35 -3.17 -1.39
CA SER A 40 7.37 -2.16 -1.68
C SER A 40 7.31 -0.98 -0.72
N SER A 41 8.41 -0.24 -0.66
CA SER A 41 8.44 1.07 -0.01
C SER A 41 8.40 2.14 -1.10
N LEU A 42 7.68 3.23 -0.84
CA LEU A 42 7.73 4.43 -1.66
C LEU A 42 8.51 5.49 -0.89
N ASN A 43 9.66 5.90 -1.43
CA ASN A 43 10.55 6.89 -0.81
C ASN A 43 10.85 6.60 0.68
N GLY A 44 11.09 5.32 1.00
CA GLY A 44 11.41 4.84 2.34
C GLY A 44 10.20 4.47 3.21
N VAL A 45 8.98 4.77 2.78
CA VAL A 45 7.75 4.46 3.53
C VAL A 45 7.11 3.17 3.01
N LYS A 46 6.93 2.18 3.88
CA LYS A 46 6.22 0.93 3.53
C LYS A 46 4.81 1.22 3.06
N MET A 47 4.42 0.67 1.90
CA MET A 47 3.08 0.92 1.34
C MET A 47 1.97 0.42 2.25
N HIS A 48 2.15 -0.69 2.96
CA HIS A 48 1.23 -1.18 4.00
C HIS A 48 1.01 -0.22 5.17
N ALA A 49 1.88 0.78 5.36
CA ALA A 49 1.76 1.82 6.39
C ALA A 49 1.63 3.23 5.77
N ASN A 50 1.44 3.35 4.45
CA ASN A 50 1.44 4.63 3.75
C ASN A 50 0.03 5.24 3.65
N ARG A 51 -0.36 5.99 4.69
CA ARG A 51 -1.65 6.68 4.75
C ARG A 51 -1.87 7.66 3.58
N ALA A 52 -0.83 8.37 3.16
CA ALA A 52 -0.92 9.35 2.08
C ALA A 52 -1.33 8.70 0.75
N MET A 53 -0.83 7.50 0.47
CA MET A 53 -1.21 6.78 -0.76
C MET A 53 -2.53 6.04 -0.62
N ILE A 54 -2.78 5.37 0.50
CA ILE A 54 -3.97 4.54 0.68
C ILE A 54 -5.21 5.40 0.99
N THR A 55 -5.15 6.19 2.05
CA THR A 55 -6.31 6.97 2.49
C THR A 55 -6.44 8.25 1.68
N ASP A 56 -5.40 9.08 1.63
CA ASP A 56 -5.54 10.42 1.07
C ASP A 56 -5.63 10.40 -0.46
N TYR A 57 -4.86 9.55 -1.11
CA TYR A 57 -4.92 9.42 -2.56
C TYR A 57 -6.00 8.43 -3.03
N LEU A 58 -5.86 7.14 -2.74
CA LEU A 58 -6.77 6.12 -3.29
C LEU A 58 -8.22 6.29 -2.81
N LYS A 59 -8.46 6.35 -1.50
CA LYS A 59 -9.82 6.49 -0.95
C LYS A 59 -10.39 7.90 -1.15
N ASN A 60 -9.63 8.93 -0.76
CA ASN A 60 -10.16 10.30 -0.73
C ASN A 60 -10.06 11.03 -2.07
N THR A 61 -8.96 10.92 -2.81
CA THR A 61 -8.79 11.60 -4.10
C THR A 61 -9.46 10.84 -5.24
N LEU A 62 -9.22 9.53 -5.36
CA LEU A 62 -9.82 8.71 -6.42
C LEU A 62 -11.24 8.23 -6.09
N LYS A 63 -11.74 8.51 -4.88
CA LYS A 63 -13.06 8.10 -4.41
C LYS A 63 -13.28 6.59 -4.47
N PHE A 64 -12.23 5.79 -4.29
CA PHE A 64 -12.34 4.33 -4.25
C PHE A 64 -13.27 3.89 -3.11
N GLN A 65 -14.32 3.13 -3.44
CA GLN A 65 -15.35 2.64 -2.51
C GLN A 65 -15.23 1.14 -2.19
N GLY A 66 -14.27 0.44 -2.78
CA GLY A 66 -13.98 -0.94 -2.45
C GLY A 66 -13.15 -1.07 -1.16
N PHE A 67 -12.59 -2.24 -0.92
CA PHE A 67 -11.74 -2.49 0.24
C PHE A 67 -10.27 -2.68 -0.15
N VAL A 68 -9.36 -2.30 0.74
CA VAL A 68 -7.92 -2.46 0.58
C VAL A 68 -7.47 -3.69 1.38
N ILE A 69 -6.85 -4.65 0.70
CA ILE A 69 -6.31 -5.86 1.30
C ILE A 69 -4.77 -5.80 1.38
N SER A 70 -4.18 -6.31 2.46
CA SER A 70 -2.73 -6.50 2.50
C SER A 70 -2.31 -7.66 1.60
N ASP A 71 -1.14 -7.56 0.98
CA ASP A 71 -0.44 -8.75 0.48
C ASP A 71 -0.11 -9.74 1.62
N TRP A 72 0.23 -10.98 1.29
CA TRP A 72 0.47 -12.09 2.23
C TRP A 72 1.60 -11.80 3.24
N LEU A 73 1.27 -11.74 4.54
CA LEU A 73 2.20 -11.34 5.60
C LEU A 73 2.81 -9.95 5.34
N GLY A 74 2.10 -9.10 4.58
CA GLY A 74 2.56 -7.78 4.20
C GLY A 74 2.71 -6.84 5.39
N ILE A 75 1.80 -6.95 6.36
CA ILE A 75 1.87 -6.13 7.57
C ILE A 75 3.03 -6.56 8.47
N ASP A 76 3.37 -7.85 8.56
CA ASP A 76 4.52 -8.33 9.33
C ASP A 76 5.84 -7.70 8.86
N LYS A 77 5.92 -7.32 7.58
CA LYS A 77 7.09 -6.69 6.96
C LYS A 77 7.14 -5.17 7.13
N ILE A 78 6.23 -4.58 7.90
CA ILE A 78 6.31 -3.16 8.30
C ILE A 78 7.53 -2.94 9.20
N THR A 79 7.83 -3.87 10.10
CA THR A 79 9.01 -3.80 10.98
C THR A 79 10.21 -4.55 10.41
N THR A 80 11.42 -4.15 10.83
CA THR A 80 12.66 -4.88 10.53
C THR A 80 13.36 -5.26 11.85
N PRO A 81 13.59 -6.56 12.15
CA PRO A 81 13.18 -7.72 11.35
C PRO A 81 11.63 -7.86 11.27
N PRO A 82 11.10 -8.64 10.30
CA PRO A 82 9.67 -8.86 10.20
C PRO A 82 9.09 -9.38 11.53
N ARG A 83 7.90 -8.90 11.89
CA ARG A 83 7.17 -9.27 13.12
C ARG A 83 7.86 -8.88 14.43
N ALA A 84 8.92 -8.06 14.39
CA ALA A 84 9.58 -7.55 15.60
C ALA A 84 8.62 -6.77 16.53
N ASN A 85 7.63 -6.09 15.95
CA ASN A 85 6.52 -5.51 16.69
C ASN A 85 5.22 -5.65 15.90
N TYR A 86 4.53 -6.76 16.11
CA TYR A 86 3.30 -7.08 15.38
C TYR A 86 2.13 -6.17 15.78
N THR A 87 2.04 -5.77 17.05
CA THR A 87 1.02 -4.82 17.52
C THR A 87 1.12 -3.49 16.77
N TYR A 88 2.34 -2.95 16.65
CA TYR A 88 2.60 -1.76 15.84
C TYR A 88 2.26 -1.98 14.36
N SER A 89 2.56 -3.17 13.82
CA SER A 89 2.27 -3.49 12.41
C SER A 89 0.77 -3.47 12.12
N ILE A 90 -0.04 -4.02 13.04
CA ILE A 90 -1.50 -3.95 12.96
C ILE A 90 -1.96 -2.50 13.04
N GLU A 91 -1.55 -1.76 14.08
CA GLU A 91 -1.95 -0.37 14.29
C GLU A 91 -1.61 0.51 13.08
N ALA A 92 -0.37 0.45 12.60
CA ALA A 92 0.10 1.24 11.47
C ALA A 92 -0.67 0.91 10.18
N SER A 93 -0.95 -0.36 9.92
CA SER A 93 -1.66 -0.78 8.70
C SER A 93 -3.13 -0.35 8.69
N ILE A 94 -3.84 -0.53 9.80
CA ILE A 94 -5.23 -0.12 9.93
C ILE A 94 -5.33 1.41 9.88
N ASN A 95 -4.45 2.14 10.58
CA ASN A 95 -4.42 3.60 10.55
C ASN A 95 -4.02 4.17 9.16
N ALA A 96 -3.26 3.42 8.36
CA ALA A 96 -2.99 3.78 6.97
C ALA A 96 -4.21 3.59 6.05
N GLY A 97 -5.15 2.73 6.45
CA GLY A 97 -6.40 2.49 5.75
C GLY A 97 -6.50 1.11 5.10
N ILE A 98 -5.73 0.12 5.54
CA ILE A 98 -5.96 -1.30 5.19
C ILE A 98 -7.26 -1.77 5.84
N ASP A 99 -8.15 -2.40 5.05
CA ASP A 99 -9.45 -2.88 5.51
C ASP A 99 -9.45 -4.38 5.81
N MET A 100 -8.58 -5.15 5.13
CA MET A 100 -8.44 -6.60 5.31
C MET A 100 -6.96 -6.98 5.36
N THR A 101 -6.59 -7.78 6.36
CA THR A 101 -5.22 -8.30 6.52
C THR A 101 -5.17 -9.76 6.10
N LEU A 102 -4.12 -10.12 5.36
CA LEU A 102 -3.83 -11.48 4.92
C LEU A 102 -2.56 -11.96 5.63
N ASN A 103 -2.73 -12.89 6.58
CA ASN A 103 -1.67 -13.49 7.40
C ASN A 103 -1.45 -14.95 7.02
#